data_AF-Q0UUX1-F1
#
_entry.id   AF-Q0UUX1-F1
#
_cell.length_a   1.000
_cell.length_b   1.000
_cell.length_c   1.000
_cell.angle_alpha   90.00
_cell.angle_beta   90.00
_cell.angle_gamma   90.00
#
_symmetry.space_group_name_H-M   'P 1'
#
loop_
_entity.id
_entity.type
_entity.pdbx_description
1 polymer ?
#
loop_
_entity_poly.entity_id
_entity_poly.type
_entity_poly.pdbx_seq_one_letter_code
_entity_poly.pdbx_strand_id
1 'polypeptide(L)' 'MSLRWEKGKNCADVVAALDECHARGFLWKVTGNCTEAKYKVNMCLRAQRLERTRVNREVAKEKREKIEKVWAELDANK' A
#
# COMPACT_ATOMS: atom_id res chain seq x y z
N MET A 1 -18.98 -1.99 1.63
CA MET A 1 -17.79 -2.57 0.98
C MET A 1 -16.59 -1.66 1.24
N SER A 2 -16.08 -1.68 2.47
CA SER A 2 -15.03 -0.76 2.94
C SER A 2 -13.67 -1.44 2.81
N LEU A 3 -13.05 -1.32 1.64
CA LEU A 3 -11.70 -1.81 1.39
C LEU A 3 -10.69 -0.66 1.57
N ARG A 4 -9.81 -0.80 2.58
CA ARG A 4 -8.42 -0.32 2.53
C ARG A 4 -8.18 1.21 2.47
N TRP A 5 -9.01 2.04 3.10
CA TRP A 5 -8.90 3.51 2.95
C TRP A 5 -8.28 4.28 4.13
N GLU A 6 -8.06 3.65 5.28
CA GLU A 6 -7.75 4.41 6.50
C GLU A 6 -6.26 4.66 6.79
N LYS A 7 -5.32 4.08 6.04
CA LYS A 7 -3.90 4.08 6.48
C LYS A 7 -2.89 4.53 5.44
N GLY A 8 -3.22 5.54 4.64
CA GLY A 8 -2.28 6.13 3.70
C GLY A 8 -2.57 7.59 3.42
N LYS A 9 -2.17 8.49 4.33
CA LYS A 9 -2.19 9.95 4.11
C LYS A 9 -1.58 10.36 2.75
N ASN A 10 -0.72 9.51 2.18
CA ASN A 10 0.05 9.79 0.96
C ASN A 10 -0.73 9.73 -0.37
N CYS A 11 -2.00 9.29 -0.41
CA CYS A 11 -2.78 9.29 -1.66
C CYS A 11 -4.06 10.16 -1.60
N ALA A 12 -4.20 11.00 -0.57
CA ALA A 12 -5.41 11.82 -0.42
C ALA A 12 -5.65 12.75 -1.62
N ASP A 13 -4.59 13.39 -2.13
CA ASP A 13 -4.69 14.37 -3.22
C ASP A 13 -5.15 13.74 -4.54
N VAL A 14 -4.59 12.58 -4.89
CA VAL A 14 -4.96 11.88 -6.14
C VAL A 14 -6.36 11.30 -6.07
N VAL A 15 -6.86 11.03 -4.87
CA VAL A 15 -8.24 10.58 -4.71
C VAL A 15 -9.18 11.76 -4.75
N ALA A 16 -8.86 12.88 -4.09
CA ALA A 16 -9.68 14.08 -4.18
C ALA A 16 -9.95 14.45 -5.65
N ALA A 17 -8.92 14.38 -6.50
CA ALA A 17 -9.06 14.57 -7.95
C ALA A 17 -9.98 13.53 -8.65
N LEU A 18 -10.01 12.28 -8.17
CA LEU A 18 -10.93 11.26 -8.68
C LEU A 18 -12.37 11.49 -8.18
N ASP A 19 -12.52 11.92 -6.94
CA ASP A 19 -13.82 12.22 -6.33
C ASP A 19 -14.47 13.44 -6.97
N GLU A 20 -13.71 14.48 -7.32
CA GLU A 20 -14.17 15.60 -8.15
C GLU A 20 -14.71 15.14 -9.51
N CYS A 21 -14.06 14.14 -10.12
CA CYS A 21 -14.54 13.58 -11.38
C CYS A 21 -15.82 12.77 -11.19
N HIS A 22 -15.93 11.99 -10.11
CA HIS A 22 -17.14 11.25 -9.77
C HIS A 22 -18.31 12.16 -9.35
N ALA A 23 -18.03 13.33 -8.77
CA ALA A 23 -19.04 14.32 -8.40
C ALA A 23 -19.80 14.89 -9.61
N ARG A 24 -19.25 14.76 -10.82
CA ARG A 24 -19.92 15.16 -12.09
C ARG A 24 -21.10 14.26 -12.45
N GLY A 25 -21.25 13.11 -11.79
CA GLY A 25 -22.40 12.24 -11.91
C GLY A 25 -22.04 10.81 -12.31
N PHE A 26 -23.01 9.91 -12.12
CA PHE A 26 -22.83 8.47 -12.33
C PHE A 26 -22.40 8.11 -13.76
N LEU A 27 -22.91 8.83 -14.77
CA LEU A 27 -22.54 8.60 -16.17
C LEU A 27 -21.03 8.78 -16.39
N TRP A 28 -20.42 9.83 -15.83
CA TRP A 28 -18.98 10.09 -15.94
C TRP A 28 -18.11 8.99 -15.32
N LYS A 29 -18.62 8.35 -14.27
CA LYS A 29 -17.96 7.23 -13.61
C LYS A 29 -17.95 5.96 -14.47
N VAL A 30 -19.02 5.71 -15.23
CA VAL A 30 -19.18 4.47 -16.00
C VAL A 30 -18.72 4.60 -17.46
N THR A 31 -18.73 5.80 -18.05
CA THR A 31 -18.31 6.03 -19.44
C THR A 31 -16.79 6.11 -19.62
N GLY A 32 -16.01 6.03 -18.54
CA GLY A 32 -14.54 6.07 -18.61
C GLY A 32 -13.94 7.48 -18.68
N ASN A 33 -14.75 8.53 -18.49
CA ASN A 33 -14.27 9.92 -18.49
C ASN A 33 -13.31 10.25 -17.32
N CYS A 34 -13.28 9.41 -16.28
CA CYS A 34 -12.39 9.56 -15.13
C CYS A 34 -11.12 8.67 -15.19
N THR A 35 -10.77 8.12 -16.35
CA THR A 35 -9.69 7.11 -16.48
C THR A 35 -8.32 7.64 -16.05
N GLU A 36 -7.97 8.86 -16.41
CA GLU A 36 -6.68 9.49 -16.02
C GLU A 36 -6.56 9.67 -14.51
N ALA A 37 -7.60 10.19 -13.85
CA ALA A 37 -7.62 10.34 -12.40
C ALA A 37 -7.53 8.97 -11.70
N LYS A 38 -8.26 7.97 -12.22
CA LYS A 38 -8.20 6.58 -11.72
C LYS A 38 -6.80 5.99 -11.88
N TYR A 39 -6.11 6.26 -13.00
CA TYR A 39 -4.74 5.80 -13.22
C TYR A 39 -3.78 6.37 -12.18
N LYS A 40 -3.88 7.66 -11.86
CA LYS A 40 -3.06 8.31 -10.82
C LYS A 40 -3.27 7.66 -9.44
N VAL A 41 -4.52 7.38 -9.06
CA VAL A 41 -4.84 6.67 -7.82
C VAL A 41 -4.22 5.26 -7.82
N ASN A 42 -4.34 4.51 -8.92
CA ASN A 42 -3.76 3.18 -9.04
C ASN A 42 -2.23 3.19 -8.88
N MET A 43 -1.55 4.15 -9.50
CA MET A 43 -0.10 4.30 -9.40
C MET A 43 0.34 4.64 -7.98
N CYS A 44 -0.38 5.54 -7.31
CA CYS A 44 -0.11 5.90 -5.92
C CYS A 44 -0.26 4.70 -4.98
N LEU A 45 -1.37 3.96 -5.09
CA LEU A 45 -1.62 2.77 -4.27
C LEU A 45 -0.62 1.64 -4.57
N ARG A 46 -0.15 1.53 -5.82
CA ARG A 46 0.90 0.56 -6.19
C ARG A 46 2.23 0.92 -5.53
N ALA A 47 2.61 2.19 -5.53
CA ALA A 47 3.82 2.65 -4.85
C ALA A 47 3.76 2.38 -3.34
N GLN A 48 2.64 2.69 -2.68
CA GLN A 48 2.45 2.37 -1.26
C GLN A 48 2.55 0.87 -0.97
N ARG A 49 1.99 0.03 -1.84
CA ARG A 49 2.10 -1.43 -1.71
C ARG A 49 3.55 -1.87 -1.77
N LEU A 50 4.32 -1.37 -2.73
CA LEU A 50 5.74 -1.71 -2.88
C LEU A 50 6.53 -1.30 -1.65
N GLU A 51 6.28 -0.10 -1.14
CA GLU A 51 6.97 0.42 0.05
C GLU A 51 6.66 -0.41 1.30
N ARG A 52 5.39 -0.77 1.52
CA ARG A 52 5.02 -1.68 2.61
C ARG A 52 5.70 -3.04 2.46
N THR A 53 5.74 -3.59 1.24
CA THR A 53 6.41 -4.87 0.98
C THR A 53 7.91 -4.77 1.27
N ARG A 54 8.55 -3.66 0.91
CA ARG A 54 9.97 -3.39 1.21
C ARG A 54 10.21 -3.37 2.71
N VAL A 55 9.46 -2.57 3.47
CA VAL A 55 9.58 -2.48 4.94
C VAL A 55 9.35 -3.84 5.59
N ASN A 56 8.29 -4.56 5.18
CA ASN A 56 8.01 -5.90 5.70
C ASN A 56 9.15 -6.88 5.43
N ARG A 57 9.80 -6.78 4.26
CA ARG A 57 10.94 -7.63 3.92
C ARG A 57 12.13 -7.35 4.83
N GLU A 58 12.46 -6.08 5.09
CA GLU A 58 13.55 -5.72 5.98
C GLU A 58 13.27 -6.17 7.42
N VAL A 59 12.06 -5.91 7.93
CA VAL A 59 11.64 -6.40 9.27
C VAL A 59 11.70 -7.93 9.36
N ALA A 60 11.33 -8.65 8.30
CA ALA A 60 11.41 -10.10 8.27
C ALA A 60 12.86 -10.61 8.32
N LYS A 61 13.80 -9.94 7.63
CA LYS A 61 15.24 -10.27 7.70
C LYS A 61 15.77 -10.05 9.11
N GLU A 62 15.51 -8.88 9.71
CA GLU A 62 15.96 -8.57 11.07
C GLU A 62 15.43 -9.60 12.08
N LYS A 63 14.16 -10.00 11.96
CA LYS A 63 13.57 -11.02 12.82
C LYS A 63 14.24 -12.38 12.61
N ARG A 64 14.53 -12.75 11.37
CA ARG A 64 15.21 -14.00 11.05
C ARG A 64 16.63 -14.03 11.62
N GLU A 65 17.40 -12.97 11.47
CA GLU A 65 18.76 -12.86 12.04
C GLU A 65 18.73 -12.97 13.57
N LYS A 66 17.75 -12.34 14.24
CA LYS A 66 17.58 -12.47 15.70
C LYS A 66 17.27 -13.91 16.10
N ILE A 67 16.37 -14.57 15.39
CA ILE A 67 16.01 -15.97 15.65
C ILE A 67 17.24 -16.87 15.45
N GLU A 68 17.97 -16.73 14.35
CA GLU A 68 19.17 -17.53 14.07
C GLU A 68 20.25 -17.36 15.16
N LYS A 69 20.46 -16.15 15.67
CA LYS A 69 21.37 -15.91 16.81
C LYS A 69 20.92 -16.63 18.08
N VAL A 70 19.64 -16.53 18.43
CA VAL A 70 19.08 -17.22 19.61
C VAL A 70 19.23 -18.74 19.49
N TRP A 71 18.96 -19.32 18.32
CA TRP A 71 19.17 -20.76 18.10
C TRP A 71 20.65 -21.17 18.23
N ALA A 72 21.57 -20.39 17.66
CA ALA A 72 23.00 -20.65 17.78
C ALA A 72 23.51 -20.59 19.24
N GLU A 73 23.00 -19.65 20.04
CA GLU A 73 23.31 -19.57 21.48
C GLU A 73 22.79 -20.79 22.25
N LEU A 74 21.60 -21.28 21.91
CA LEU A 74 21.04 -22.49 22.54
C LEU A 74 21.83 -23.74 22.17
N ASP A 75 22.23 -23.89 20.91
CA ASP A 75 23.02 -25.03 20.44
C ASP A 75 24.45 -25.02 21.03
N ALA A 76 25.04 -23.86 21.28
CA ALA A 76 26.38 -23.73 21.87
C ALA A 76 26.43 -24.00 23.39
N ASN A 77 25.29 -23.90 24.09
CA ASN A 77 25.18 -24.20 25.54
C ASN A 77 24.75 -25.65 25.82
N LYS A 78 24.85 -26.53 24.82
CA LYS A 78 24.54 -27.97 24.93
C LYS A 78 25.80 -28.80 25.11
#